data_AF-A0A3G2GB04-F1
#
_entry.id   AF-A0A3G2GB04-F1
#
_cell.length_a   1.000
_cell.length_b   1.000
_cell.length_c   1.000
_cell.angle_alpha   90.00
_cell.angle_beta   90.00
_cell.angle_gamma   90.00
#
_symmetry.space_group_name_H-M   'P 1'
#
loop_
_entity.id
_entity.type
_entity.pdbx_description
1 polymer ?
#
loop_
_entity_poly.entity_id
_entity_poly.type
_entity_poly.pdbx_seq_one_letter_code
_entity_poly.pdbx_strand_id
1 'polypeptide(L)' 'MVDDEKFNVSGKWERDHDSRIWEWLDIQVKESEYEILKKIATSKVTKIRYEGKQYHDDRTLTQKEKDIIKKTLEIYDGLK' A
#
# COMPACT_ATOMS: atom_id res chain seq x y z
N MET A 1 -0.12 0.22 8.48
CA MET A 1 0.12 -0.79 9.53
C MET A 1 -0.16 -2.17 8.96
N VAL A 2 0.74 -3.11 9.18
CA VAL A 2 0.65 -4.49 8.68
C VAL A 2 0.95 -5.40 9.86
N ASP A 3 -0.05 -6.15 10.35
CA ASP A 3 0.06 -7.00 11.55
C ASP A 3 0.77 -6.29 12.72
N ASP A 4 0.25 -5.12 13.09
CA ASP A 4 0.75 -4.23 14.16
C ASP A 4 2.12 -3.55 13.92
N GLU A 5 2.79 -3.86 12.80
CA GLU A 5 4.00 -3.16 12.37
C GLU A 5 3.67 -1.91 11.54
N LYS A 6 4.34 -0.79 11.84
CA LYS A 6 4.16 0.49 11.13
C LYS A 6 5.23 0.68 10.07
N PHE A 7 4.79 1.04 8.87
CA PHE A 7 5.62 1.37 7.73
C PHE A 7 5.28 2.77 7.25
N ASN A 8 6.30 3.53 6.84
CA ASN A 8 6.15 4.83 6.23
C ASN A 8 6.67 4.76 4.80
N VAL A 9 5.83 5.11 3.84
CA VAL A 9 6.22 5.23 2.43
C VAL A 9 6.29 6.72 2.10
N SER A 10 7.50 7.21 1.84
CA SER A 10 7.75 8.61 1.50
C SER A 10 7.82 8.79 -0.01
N GLY A 11 7.30 9.90 -0.51
CA GLY A 11 7.38 10.24 -1.92
C GLY A 11 6.56 11.48 -2.25
N LYS A 12 6.54 11.84 -3.54
CA LYS A 12 5.66 12.91 -4.03
C LYS A 12 4.26 12.32 -4.27
N TRP A 13 3.46 12.32 -3.21
CA TRP A 13 2.08 11.83 -3.25
C TRP A 13 1.20 12.75 -4.08
N GLU A 14 0.55 12.18 -5.10
CA GLU A 14 -0.51 12.84 -5.84
C GLU A 14 -1.85 12.56 -5.13
N ARG A 15 -2.76 13.53 -5.20
CA ARG A 15 -4.00 13.50 -4.41
C ARG A 15 -5.15 14.12 -5.19
N ASP A 16 -6.33 13.55 -5.01
CA ASP A 16 -7.59 14.10 -5.51
C ASP A 16 -8.68 13.98 -4.43
N HIS A 17 -9.55 14.99 -4.37
CA HIS A 17 -10.70 15.00 -3.48
C HIS A 17 -11.88 15.76 -4.10
N ASP A 18 -13.03 15.10 -4.14
CA ASP A 18 -14.33 15.72 -4.49
C ASP A 18 -15.43 15.17 -3.58
N SER A 19 -15.45 13.84 -3.38
CA SER A 19 -16.32 13.15 -2.39
C SER A 19 -15.69 11.93 -1.71
N ARG A 20 -14.54 11.47 -2.22
CA ARG A 20 -13.72 10.39 -1.67
C ARG A 20 -12.26 10.83 -1.73
N ILE A 21 -11.49 10.44 -0.73
CA ILE A 21 -10.06 10.71 -0.69
C ILE A 21 -9.35 9.70 -1.60
N TRP A 22 -8.58 10.21 -2.56
CA TRP A 22 -7.68 9.42 -3.37
C TRP A 22 -6.25 9.93 -3.19
N GLU A 23 -5.35 9.05 -2.79
CA GLU A 23 -3.91 9.31 -2.76
C GLU A 23 -3.21 8.18 -3.51
N TRP A 24 -2.29 8.53 -4.41
CA TRP A 24 -1.46 7.55 -5.09
C TRP A 24 -0.02 8.04 -5.20
N LEU A 25 0.89 7.09 -5.36
CA LEU A 25 2.31 7.32 -5.48
C LEU A 25 2.85 6.45 -6.61
N ASP A 26 3.46 7.10 -7.61
CA ASP A 26 4.15 6.43 -8.70
C ASP A 26 5.66 6.59 -8.50
N ILE A 27 6.31 5.51 -8.07
CA ILE A 27 7.75 5.46 -7.79
C ILE A 27 8.32 4.13 -8.27
N GLN A 28 9.61 4.13 -8.58
CA GLN A 28 10.35 2.89 -8.77
C GLN A 28 10.42 2.12 -7.44
N VAL A 29 9.89 0.90 -7.44
CA VAL A 29 9.94 -0.02 -6.30
C VAL A 29 11.39 -0.44 -6.05
N LYS A 30 11.92 -0.12 -4.85
CA LYS A 30 13.21 -0.62 -4.37
C LYS A 30 12.96 -1.72 -3.33
N GLU A 31 14.05 -2.22 -2.74
CA GLU A 31 14.00 -3.28 -1.72
C GLU A 31 13.05 -2.95 -0.56
N SER A 32 13.04 -1.71 -0.07
CA SER A 32 12.16 -1.27 1.01
C SER A 32 10.68 -1.40 0.65
N GLU A 33 10.28 -0.92 -0.53
CA GLU A 33 8.89 -0.98 -0.97
C GLU A 33 8.48 -2.42 -1.32
N TYR A 34 9.39 -3.20 -1.90
CA TYR A 34 9.17 -4.61 -2.20
C TYR A 34 8.87 -5.41 -0.91
N GLU A 35 9.68 -5.24 0.13
CA GLU A 35 9.46 -5.93 1.41
C GLU A 35 8.16 -5.48 2.10
N ILE A 36 7.77 -4.21 1.98
CA ILE A 36 6.46 -3.74 2.45
C ILE A 36 5.32 -4.44 1.69
N LEU A 37 5.39 -4.47 0.35
CA LEU A 37 4.36 -5.11 -0.49
C LEU A 37 4.23 -6.60 -0.16
N LYS A 38 5.35 -7.30 0.06
CA LYS A 38 5.39 -8.70 0.46
C LYS A 38 4.73 -8.93 1.82
N LYS A 39 5.04 -8.10 2.82
CA LYS A 39 4.38 -8.15 4.13
C LYS A 39 2.87 -7.90 4.00
N ILE A 40 2.44 -6.93 3.20
CA ILE A 40 1.01 -6.67 2.95
C ILE A 40 0.34 -7.93 2.38
N ALA A 41 0.94 -8.53 1.35
CA ALA A 41 0.41 -9.71 0.65
C ALA A 41 0.21 -10.91 1.58
N THR A 42 1.09 -11.12 2.56
CA THR A 42 1.04 -12.28 3.48
C THR A 42 0.40 -11.99 4.84
N SER A 43 0.12 -10.73 5.15
CA SER A 43 -0.39 -10.32 6.47
C SER A 43 -1.75 -10.91 6.80
N LYS A 44 -2.19 -10.81 8.05
CA LYS A 44 -3.60 -11.02 8.41
C LYS A 44 -4.39 -9.73 8.19
N VAL A 45 -3.92 -8.62 8.76
CA VAL A 45 -4.58 -7.31 8.70
C VAL A 45 -3.61 -6.27 8.16
N THR A 46 -4.03 -5.57 7.11
CA THR A 46 -3.35 -4.37 6.62
C THR A 46 -4.29 -3.18 6.68
N LYS A 47 -3.84 -2.10 7.32
CA LYS A 47 -4.51 -0.79 7.36
C LYS A 47 -3.64 0.27 6.72
N ILE A 48 -4.20 1.01 5.78
CA ILE A 48 -3.57 2.17 5.13
C ILE A 48 -4.20 3.43 5.72
N ARG A 49 -3.37 4.40 6.09
CA ARG A 49 -3.81 5.72 6.53
C ARG A 49 -3.65 6.70 5.38
N TYR A 50 -4.73 7.40 5.04
CA TYR A 50 -4.66 8.57 4.18
C TYR A 50 -4.26 9.79 5.02
N GLU A 51 -3.24 10.53 4.57
CA GLU A 51 -2.67 11.67 5.30
C GLU A 51 -3.08 12.98 4.61
N GLY A 52 -4.36 13.36 4.74
CA GLY A 52 -4.89 14.63 4.28
C GLY A 52 -4.61 15.80 5.23
N LYS A 53 -4.61 17.05 4.73
CA LYS A 53 -4.40 18.25 5.56
C LYS A 53 -5.49 18.47 6.62
N GLN A 54 -6.69 17.98 6.39
CA GLN A 54 -7.88 18.26 7.21
C GLN A 54 -8.65 17.00 7.62
N TYR A 55 -8.35 15.85 7.01
CA TYR A 55 -9.00 14.57 7.27
C TYR A 55 -7.96 13.43 7.22
N HIS A 56 -8.02 12.57 8.23
CA HIS A 56 -7.31 11.28 8.25
C HIS A 56 -8.37 10.19 8.15
N ASP A 57 -8.14 9.21 7.29
CA ASP A 57 -8.99 8.02 7.19
C ASP A 57 -8.13 6.76 7.14
N ASP A 58 -8.57 5.74 7.87
CA ASP A 58 -7.89 4.46 7.96
C ASP A 58 -8.70 3.41 7.20
N ARG A 59 -8.14 2.91 6.11
CA ARG A 59 -8.76 1.89 5.27
C ARG A 59 -8.11 0.53 5.52
N THR A 60 -8.93 -0.47 5.85
CA THR A 60 -8.47 -1.86 5.91
C THR A 60 -8.52 -2.47 4.52
N LEU A 61 -7.41 -3.06 4.06
CA LEU A 61 -7.39 -3.77 2.78
C LEU A 61 -8.21 -5.05 2.85
N THR A 62 -8.94 -5.33 1.79
CA THR A 62 -9.67 -6.58 1.60
C THR A 62 -8.72 -7.72 1.21
N GLN A 63 -9.15 -8.96 1.41
CA GLN A 63 -8.36 -10.12 0.97
C GLN A 63 -8.10 -10.11 -0.54
N LYS A 64 -9.10 -9.72 -1.34
CA LYS A 64 -8.97 -9.61 -2.80
C LYS A 64 -7.87 -8.64 -3.23
N GLU A 65 -7.74 -7.50 -2.55
CA GLU A 65 -6.69 -6.53 -2.85
C GLU A 65 -5.30 -7.07 -2.49
N LYS A 66 -5.18 -7.78 -1.37
CA LYS A 66 -3.93 -8.42 -0.96
C LYS A 66 -3.53 -9.55 -1.93
N ASP A 67 -4.50 -10.30 -2.43
CA ASP A 67 -4.26 -11.35 -3.43
C ASP A 67 -3.78 -10.77 -4.77
N ILE A 68 -4.28 -9.60 -5.18
CA ILE A 68 -3.79 -8.89 -6.37
C ILE A 68 -2.33 -8.48 -6.17
N ILE A 69 -1.97 -7.91 -5.02
CA ILE A 69 -0.58 -7.55 -4.69
C ILE A 69 0.31 -8.79 -4.74
N LYS A 70 -0.13 -9.88 -4.10
CA LYS A 70 0.60 -11.16 -4.10
C LYS A 70 0.87 -11.67 -5.52
N LYS A 71 -0.17 -11.72 -6.36
CA LYS A 71 -0.05 -12.20 -7.74
C LYS A 71 0.89 -11.33 -8.57
N THR A 72 0.86 -10.01 -8.38
CA THR A 72 1.78 -9.08 -9.04
C THR A 72 3.23 -9.33 -8.65
N LEU A 73 3.50 -9.56 -7.36
CA LEU A 73 4.85 -9.90 -6.88
C LEU A 73 5.33 -11.25 -7.47
N GLU A 74 4.47 -12.27 -7.50
CA GLU A 74 4.79 -13.57 -8.10
C GLU A 74 5.16 -13.46 -9.59
N ILE A 75 4.43 -12.63 -10.35
CA ILE A 75 4.76 -12.36 -11.76
C ILE A 75 6.10 -11.64 -11.88
N TYR A 76 6.32 -10.61 -11.07
CA TYR A 76 7.57 -9.84 -11.09
C TYR A 76 8.78 -10.71 -10.76
N ASP A 77 8.68 -11.59 -9.76
CA ASP A 77 9.76 -12.49 -9.36
C ASP A 77 10.03 -13.57 -10.43
N GLY A 78 9.01 -13.98 -11.19
CA GLY A 78 9.18 -14.91 -12.33
C GLY A 78 9.78 -14.28 -13.59
N LEU A 79 9.89 -12.94 -13.66
CA LEU A 79 10.53 -12.22 -14.76
C LEU A 79 12.00 -11.87 -14.48
N LYS A 80 12.45 -12.00 -13.22
CA LYS A 80 13.86 -11.83 -12.84
C LYS A 80 14.71 -13.02 -13.28
#